data_AF-A0A6P0MPD9-F1
#
_entry.id   AF-A0A6P0MPD9-F1
#
_cell.length_a   1.000
_cell.length_b   1.000
_cell.length_c   1.000
_cell.angle_alpha   90.00
_cell.angle_beta   90.00
_cell.angle_gamma   90.00
#
_symmetry.space_group_name_H-M   'P 1'
#
loop_
_entity.id
_entity.type
_entity.pdbx_description
1 polymer ?
#
loop_
_entity_poly.entity_id
_entity_poly.type
_entity_poly.pdbx_seq_one_letter_code
_entity_poly.pdbx_strand_id
1 'polypeptide(L)'
;MSQKRSPWLNLVLILAVLAFVGFSMIPLIGSIFEGNEPTAGASPAATPTISSEQQAKLEAEAKGYELVVQREPNNTTALRGLVEARLRLGDIKGVISPLEQLAKLNPDQTDYVILLAQAKQQVGDREGAAQAYRDVLASEQGNMNALQGLVSLLVQQGRPEAAIGELQKKLKTAASINEFQPDTIDIVGVQMLLGQVYASQKRYTEALTVYDEAIKSNEQAWRPVLAKALIFKQQGKTAEAEPLFTKAISLAPAQHKDQIKQLATPSEQPEPNSSSTNEKPELSEPLPTVSP
;
A
#
# COMPACT_ATOMS: atom_id res chain seq x y z
N MET A 1 -28.95 1.60 -4.81
CA MET A 1 -28.70 0.29 -5.45
C MET A 1 -27.19 0.20 -5.71
N SER A 2 -26.48 -0.70 -5.04
CA SER A 2 -25.03 -0.87 -5.23
C SER A 2 -24.78 -1.43 -6.63
N GLN A 3 -24.26 -0.60 -7.55
CA GLN A 3 -23.84 -1.09 -8.86
C GLN A 3 -22.61 -1.98 -8.65
N LYS A 4 -22.79 -3.26 -8.97
CA LYS A 4 -21.74 -4.27 -8.90
C LYS A 4 -20.59 -3.83 -9.82
N ARG A 5 -19.43 -3.50 -9.25
CA ARG A 5 -18.22 -3.12 -10.00
C ARG A 5 -17.97 -4.11 -11.13
N SER A 6 -17.76 -3.59 -12.35
CA SER A 6 -17.60 -4.46 -13.52
C SER A 6 -16.33 -5.32 -13.38
N PRO A 7 -16.36 -6.61 -13.77
CA PRO A 7 -15.20 -7.48 -13.67
C PRO A 7 -13.99 -6.97 -14.48
N TRP A 8 -14.27 -6.22 -15.55
CA TRP A 8 -13.25 -5.55 -16.35
C TRP A 8 -12.55 -4.41 -15.59
N LEU A 9 -13.28 -3.59 -14.82
CA LEU A 9 -12.68 -2.53 -13.98
C LEU A 9 -11.72 -3.12 -12.94
N ASN A 10 -12.06 -4.26 -12.35
CA ASN A 10 -11.16 -4.95 -11.42
C ASN A 10 -9.88 -5.42 -12.12
N LEU A 11 -9.98 -5.98 -13.33
CA LEU A 11 -8.82 -6.38 -14.12
C LEU A 11 -7.94 -5.18 -14.49
N VAL A 12 -8.56 -4.09 -14.93
CA VAL A 12 -7.85 -2.84 -15.27
C VAL A 12 -7.20 -2.23 -14.05
N LEU A 13 -7.85 -2.23 -12.88
CA LEU A 13 -7.25 -1.77 -11.62
C LEU A 13 -6.05 -2.63 -11.21
N ILE A 14 -6.10 -3.95 -11.41
CA ILE A 14 -4.96 -4.84 -11.16
C ILE A 14 -3.81 -4.55 -12.12
N LEU A 15 -4.11 -4.42 -13.43
CA LEU A 15 -3.11 -4.10 -14.46
C LEU A 15 -2.51 -2.70 -14.24
N ALA A 16 -3.34 -1.74 -13.87
CA ALA A 16 -2.94 -0.42 -13.40
C ALA A 16 -1.96 -0.56 -12.24
N VAL A 17 -2.34 -1.22 -11.14
CA VAL A 17 -1.44 -1.42 -9.99
C VAL A 17 -0.12 -2.07 -10.43
N LEU A 18 -0.13 -3.08 -11.28
CA LEU A 18 1.10 -3.72 -11.79
C LEU A 18 1.96 -2.78 -12.65
N ALA A 19 1.36 -1.98 -13.53
CA ALA A 19 2.05 -1.01 -14.37
C ALA A 19 2.53 0.24 -13.59
N PHE A 20 1.81 0.60 -12.52
CA PHE A 20 2.10 1.74 -11.64
C PHE A 20 3.13 1.40 -10.54
N VAL A 21 3.23 0.12 -10.11
CA VAL A 21 4.23 -0.34 -9.12
C VAL A 21 5.64 -0.41 -9.71
N GLY A 22 5.80 -0.42 -11.04
CA GLY A 22 7.10 -0.47 -11.74
C GLY A 22 8.06 0.71 -11.51
N PHE A 23 7.67 1.76 -10.77
CA PHE A 23 8.56 2.90 -10.50
C PHE A 23 8.42 3.55 -9.11
N SER A 24 7.66 2.98 -8.17
CA SER A 24 7.46 3.62 -6.84
C SER A 24 7.23 2.64 -5.69
N MET A 25 8.02 1.57 -5.64
CA MET A 25 8.27 0.83 -4.40
C MET A 25 9.78 0.62 -4.26
N ILE A 26 10.50 1.64 -3.82
CA ILE A 26 11.61 1.36 -2.91
C ILE A 26 10.90 0.88 -1.63
N PRO A 27 11.03 -0.38 -1.20
CA PRO A 27 10.76 -0.69 0.20
C PRO A 27 11.70 0.20 1.01
N LEU A 28 11.14 1.20 1.71
CA LEU A 28 11.84 2.09 2.66
C LEU A 28 12.43 1.34 3.88
N ILE A 29 12.70 0.05 3.73
CA ILE A 29 13.33 -0.82 4.72
C ILE A 29 14.76 -1.19 4.29
N GLY A 30 15.17 -0.96 3.03
CA GLY A 30 16.46 -1.44 2.52
C GLY A 30 17.64 -0.45 2.50
N SER A 31 17.45 0.87 2.52
CA SER A 31 18.51 1.82 2.13
C SER A 31 19.26 2.50 3.28
N ILE A 32 19.39 1.86 4.46
CA ILE A 32 20.19 2.39 5.58
C ILE A 32 21.36 1.46 5.97
N PHE A 33 21.43 0.25 5.44
CA PHE A 33 22.53 -0.68 5.73
C PHE A 33 23.18 -1.20 4.45
N GLU A 34 24.13 -0.46 3.89
CA GLU A 34 25.23 -1.13 3.17
C GLU A 34 26.43 -0.18 3.09
N GLY A 35 27.27 -0.27 4.12
CA GLY A 35 28.69 -0.01 3.97
C GLY A 35 29.37 -1.33 3.58
N ASN A 36 29.91 -1.36 2.36
CA ASN A 36 31.01 -2.20 1.87
C ASN A 36 30.74 -3.59 1.24
N GLU A 37 31.07 -3.64 -0.06
CA GLU A 37 31.46 -4.74 -0.98
C GLU A 37 30.40 -5.47 -1.84
N PRO A 38 30.70 -5.71 -3.14
CA PRO A 38 29.73 -6.09 -4.16
C PRO A 38 29.62 -7.62 -4.29
N THR A 39 28.52 -8.21 -3.83
CA THR A 39 28.15 -9.57 -4.25
C THR A 39 27.43 -9.50 -5.59
N ALA A 40 28.19 -9.79 -6.66
CA ALA A 40 27.61 -10.22 -7.92
C ALA A 40 26.75 -11.47 -7.67
N GLY A 41 25.43 -11.38 -7.87
CA GLY A 41 24.56 -12.56 -7.77
C GLY A 41 23.07 -12.36 -7.57
N ALA A 42 22.58 -11.15 -7.27
CA ALA A 42 21.13 -10.89 -7.26
C ALA A 42 20.67 -10.44 -8.65
N SER A 43 20.18 -11.40 -9.45
CA SER A 43 19.43 -11.09 -10.67
C SER A 43 18.31 -10.10 -10.33
N PRO A 44 18.16 -8.97 -11.03
CA PRO A 44 17.03 -8.09 -10.82
C PRO A 44 15.75 -8.89 -11.05
N ALA A 45 14.83 -8.83 -10.09
CA ALA A 45 13.52 -9.45 -10.20
C ALA A 45 12.92 -9.08 -11.57
N ALA A 46 12.67 -10.10 -12.40
CA ALA A 46 12.21 -9.91 -13.76
C ALA A 46 10.89 -9.13 -13.74
N THR A 47 10.92 -7.89 -14.21
CA THR A 47 9.74 -7.29 -14.84
C THR A 47 9.26 -8.30 -15.90
N PRO A 48 7.96 -8.67 -15.94
CA PRO A 48 7.46 -9.54 -16.99
C PRO A 48 7.75 -8.86 -18.32
N THR A 49 8.82 -9.30 -18.97
CA THR A 49 9.20 -8.79 -20.28
C THR A 49 8.25 -9.47 -21.24
N ILE A 50 7.19 -8.75 -21.64
CA ILE A 50 6.29 -9.21 -22.70
C ILE A 50 7.15 -9.57 -23.92
N SER A 51 6.88 -10.72 -24.54
CA SER A 51 7.68 -11.12 -25.70
C SER A 51 7.47 -10.12 -26.85
N SER A 52 8.44 -9.98 -27.75
CA SER A 52 8.33 -9.09 -28.91
C SER A 52 7.06 -9.35 -29.74
N GLU A 53 6.64 -10.61 -29.83
CA GLU A 53 5.40 -11.02 -30.50
C GLU A 53 4.15 -10.56 -29.74
N GLN A 54 4.14 -10.70 -28.40
CA GLN A 54 3.04 -10.22 -27.56
C GLN A 54 2.94 -8.69 -27.60
N GLN A 55 4.08 -8.00 -27.58
CA GLN A 55 4.14 -6.55 -27.72
C GLN A 55 3.56 -6.11 -29.08
N ALA A 56 4.01 -6.71 -30.19
CA ALA A 56 3.49 -6.40 -31.52
C ALA A 56 1.97 -6.66 -31.63
N LYS A 57 1.47 -7.72 -30.99
CA LYS A 57 0.04 -8.02 -30.94
C LYS A 57 -0.74 -6.95 -30.18
N LEU A 58 -0.24 -6.51 -29.03
CA LEU A 58 -0.86 -5.45 -28.22
C LEU A 58 -0.82 -4.09 -28.92
N GLU A 59 0.26 -3.78 -29.64
CA GLU A 59 0.36 -2.57 -30.47
C GLU A 59 -0.66 -2.59 -31.61
N ALA A 60 -0.81 -3.72 -32.30
CA ALA A 60 -1.82 -3.90 -33.34
C ALA A 60 -3.25 -3.79 -32.78
N GLU A 61 -3.50 -4.35 -31.59
CA GLU A 61 -4.76 -4.24 -30.87
C GLU A 61 -5.08 -2.79 -30.49
N ALA A 62 -4.13 -2.08 -29.88
CA ALA A 62 -4.28 -0.66 -29.54
C ALA A 62 -4.59 0.18 -30.78
N LYS A 63 -3.88 -0.06 -31.90
CA LYS A 63 -4.13 0.62 -33.18
C LYS A 63 -5.51 0.30 -33.74
N GLY A 64 -5.96 -0.95 -33.64
CA GLY A 64 -7.30 -1.36 -34.04
C GLY A 64 -8.39 -0.61 -33.27
N TYR A 65 -8.26 -0.53 -31.95
CA TYR A 65 -9.18 0.25 -31.12
C TYR A 65 -9.12 1.75 -31.42
N GLU A 66 -7.92 2.30 -31.65
CA GLU A 66 -7.76 3.72 -32.01
C GLU A 66 -8.49 4.07 -33.31
N LEU A 67 -8.45 3.20 -34.32
CA LEU A 67 -9.22 3.40 -35.56
C LEU A 67 -10.74 3.39 -35.32
N VAL A 68 -11.23 2.56 -34.40
CA VAL A 68 -12.64 2.56 -34.01
C VAL A 68 -12.99 3.86 -33.27
N VAL A 69 -12.16 4.29 -32.31
CA VAL A 69 -12.36 5.55 -31.57
C VAL A 69 -12.33 6.77 -32.49
N GLN A 70 -11.50 6.77 -33.55
CA GLN A 70 -11.50 7.85 -34.54
C GLN A 70 -12.82 7.95 -35.32
N ARG A 71 -13.45 6.82 -35.62
CA ARG A 71 -14.74 6.76 -36.34
C ARG A 71 -15.93 6.97 -35.41
N GLU A 72 -15.81 6.47 -34.19
CA GLU A 72 -16.85 6.45 -33.16
C GLU A 72 -16.25 6.94 -31.83
N PRO A 73 -16.11 8.27 -31.63
CA PRO A 73 -15.43 8.83 -30.45
C PRO A 73 -16.08 8.49 -29.11
N ASN A 74 -17.35 8.06 -29.13
CA ASN A 74 -18.12 7.70 -27.95
C ASN A 74 -18.30 6.18 -27.79
N ASN A 75 -17.57 5.35 -28.56
CA ASN A 75 -17.65 3.90 -28.42
C ASN A 75 -16.92 3.46 -27.15
N THR A 76 -17.68 3.29 -26.06
CA THR A 76 -17.18 2.87 -24.74
C THR A 76 -16.42 1.55 -24.77
N THR A 77 -16.76 0.62 -25.67
CA THR A 77 -16.05 -0.66 -25.79
C THR A 77 -14.67 -0.46 -26.40
N ALA A 78 -14.57 0.34 -27.47
CA ALA A 78 -13.30 0.66 -28.09
C ALA A 78 -12.40 1.50 -27.18
N LEU A 79 -12.96 2.49 -26.47
CA LEU A 79 -12.22 3.27 -25.48
C LEU A 79 -11.64 2.39 -24.36
N ARG A 80 -12.44 1.45 -23.84
CA ARG A 80 -11.99 0.49 -22.81
C ARG A 80 -10.89 -0.43 -23.32
N GLY A 81 -11.08 -1.01 -24.50
CA GLY A 81 -10.06 -1.86 -25.14
C GLY A 81 -8.76 -1.09 -25.38
N LEU A 82 -8.85 0.17 -25.82
CA LEU A 82 -7.69 1.04 -26.01
C LEU A 82 -6.94 1.31 -24.70
N VAL A 83 -7.66 1.61 -23.61
CA VAL A 83 -7.04 1.79 -22.27
C VAL A 83 -6.34 0.51 -21.85
N GLU A 84 -7.01 -0.64 -21.96
CA GLU A 84 -6.46 -1.92 -21.54
C GLU A 84 -5.20 -2.30 -22.32
N ALA A 85 -5.23 -2.19 -23.65
CA ALA A 85 -4.08 -2.47 -24.51
C ALA A 85 -2.90 -1.55 -24.18
N ARG A 86 -3.15 -0.24 -24.01
CA ARG A 86 -2.11 0.74 -23.67
C ARG A 86 -1.54 0.53 -22.26
N LEU A 87 -2.35 0.18 -21.26
CA LEU A 87 -1.84 -0.16 -19.92
C LEU A 87 -0.93 -1.38 -19.95
N ARG A 88 -1.28 -2.43 -20.73
CA ARG A 88 -0.43 -3.62 -20.91
C ARG A 88 0.88 -3.31 -21.63
N LEU A 89 0.87 -2.33 -22.53
CA LEU A 89 2.06 -1.81 -23.20
C LEU A 89 2.90 -0.87 -22.32
N GLY A 90 2.40 -0.46 -21.15
CA GLY A 90 3.03 0.59 -20.33
C GLY A 90 2.93 1.98 -20.95
N ASP A 91 2.07 2.20 -21.95
CA ASP A 91 1.79 3.51 -22.54
C ASP A 91 0.81 4.30 -21.67
N ILE A 92 1.29 4.76 -20.52
CA ILE A 92 0.48 5.46 -19.52
C ILE A 92 0.04 6.84 -20.01
N LYS A 93 0.87 7.49 -20.82
CA LYS A 93 0.50 8.78 -21.42
C LYS A 93 -0.66 8.61 -22.40
N GLY A 94 -0.65 7.55 -23.19
CA GLY A 94 -1.71 7.27 -24.15
C GLY A 94 -3.06 6.88 -23.53
N VAL A 95 -3.14 6.50 -22.25
CA VAL A 95 -4.43 6.17 -21.63
C VAL A 95 -5.23 7.39 -21.18
N ILE A 96 -4.60 8.57 -21.05
CA ILE A 96 -5.22 9.77 -20.47
C ILE A 96 -6.46 10.21 -21.27
N SER A 97 -6.32 10.42 -22.58
CA SER A 97 -7.43 10.91 -23.41
C SER A 97 -8.60 9.90 -23.49
N PRO A 98 -8.38 8.59 -23.68
CA PRO A 98 -9.44 7.59 -23.59
C PRO A 98 -10.12 7.55 -22.21
N LEU A 99 -9.37 7.69 -21.12
CA LEU A 99 -9.92 7.72 -19.76
C LEU A 99 -10.74 8.99 -19.49
N GLU A 100 -10.32 10.16 -19.99
CA GLU A 100 -11.10 11.40 -19.92
C GLU A 100 -12.45 11.24 -20.63
N GLN A 101 -12.44 10.62 -21.81
CA GLN A 101 -13.67 10.35 -22.56
C GLN A 101 -14.56 9.33 -21.83
N LEU A 102 -13.99 8.26 -21.27
CA LEU A 102 -14.73 7.27 -20.49
C LEU A 102 -15.37 7.89 -19.24
N ALA A 103 -14.64 8.73 -18.50
CA ALA A 103 -15.14 9.44 -17.34
C ALA A 103 -16.28 10.40 -17.72
N LYS A 104 -16.16 11.11 -18.85
CA LYS A 104 -17.21 12.00 -19.36
C LYS A 104 -18.49 11.26 -19.76
N LEU A 105 -18.35 10.10 -20.39
CA LEU A 105 -19.48 9.29 -20.84
C LEU A 105 -20.16 8.52 -19.69
N ASN A 106 -19.44 8.28 -18.60
CA ASN A 106 -19.89 7.49 -17.47
C ASN A 106 -19.64 8.26 -16.15
N PRO A 107 -20.34 9.39 -15.92
CA PRO A 107 -20.10 10.24 -14.73
C PRO A 107 -20.33 9.49 -13.41
N ASP A 108 -21.19 8.46 -13.41
CA ASP A 108 -21.47 7.63 -12.24
C ASP A 108 -20.40 6.55 -11.97
N GLN A 109 -19.45 6.34 -12.89
CA GLN A 109 -18.35 5.39 -12.76
C GLN A 109 -17.05 6.10 -12.38
N THR A 110 -16.96 6.49 -11.11
CA THR A 110 -15.80 7.18 -10.54
C THR A 110 -14.48 6.42 -10.65
N ASP A 111 -14.53 5.09 -10.83
CA ASP A 111 -13.34 4.27 -11.08
C ASP A 111 -12.54 4.75 -12.31
N TYR A 112 -13.18 5.30 -13.36
CA TYR A 112 -12.46 5.91 -14.49
C TYR A 112 -11.71 7.19 -14.09
N VAL A 113 -12.31 8.01 -13.23
CA VAL A 113 -11.67 9.24 -12.71
C VAL A 113 -10.50 8.89 -11.81
N ILE A 114 -10.62 7.83 -11.00
CA ILE A 114 -9.53 7.31 -10.18
C ILE A 114 -8.37 6.80 -11.05
N LEU A 115 -8.66 6.00 -12.08
CA LEU A 115 -7.65 5.53 -13.04
C LEU A 115 -6.98 6.69 -13.78
N LEU A 116 -7.76 7.71 -14.17
CA LEU A 116 -7.24 8.93 -14.77
C LEU A 116 -6.30 9.66 -13.80
N ALA A 117 -6.67 9.78 -12.53
CA ALA A 117 -5.84 10.39 -11.50
C ALA A 117 -4.50 9.64 -11.32
N GLN A 118 -4.54 8.31 -11.32
CA GLN A 118 -3.34 7.47 -11.24
C GLN A 118 -2.44 7.63 -12.47
N ALA A 119 -3.01 7.63 -13.67
CA ALA A 119 -2.28 7.87 -14.91
C ALA A 119 -1.63 9.27 -14.91
N LYS A 120 -2.38 10.31 -14.54
CA LYS A 120 -1.88 11.70 -14.38
C LYS A 120 -0.73 11.78 -13.39
N GLN A 121 -0.86 11.11 -12.24
CA GLN A 121 0.20 11.04 -11.22
C GLN A 121 1.48 10.42 -11.79
N GLN A 122 1.40 9.30 -12.52
CA GLN A 122 2.59 8.62 -13.05
C GLN A 122 3.28 9.43 -14.16
N VAL A 123 2.54 10.17 -14.98
CA VAL A 123 3.14 11.05 -16.00
C VAL A 123 3.64 12.39 -15.43
N GLY A 124 3.51 12.60 -14.11
CA GLY A 124 3.99 13.79 -13.42
C GLY A 124 2.97 14.94 -13.32
N ASP A 125 1.76 14.80 -13.85
CA ASP A 125 0.64 15.73 -13.66
C ASP A 125 0.02 15.52 -12.27
N ARG A 126 0.78 15.94 -11.26
CA ARG A 126 0.42 15.77 -9.85
C ARG A 126 -0.76 16.65 -9.44
N GLU A 127 -0.90 17.83 -10.01
CA GLU A 127 -2.02 18.73 -9.70
C GLU A 127 -3.32 18.21 -10.30
N GLY A 128 -3.30 17.77 -11.56
CA GLY A 128 -4.44 17.14 -12.21
C GLY A 128 -4.87 15.85 -11.51
N ALA A 129 -3.91 15.03 -11.05
CA ALA A 129 -4.21 13.85 -10.24
C ALA A 129 -4.89 14.19 -8.91
N ALA A 130 -4.35 15.17 -8.18
CA ALA A 130 -4.93 15.61 -6.90
C ALA A 130 -6.36 16.15 -7.09
N GLN A 131 -6.60 16.92 -8.16
CA GLN A 131 -7.93 17.43 -8.46
C GLN A 131 -8.91 16.29 -8.79
N ALA A 132 -8.52 15.34 -9.64
CA ALA A 132 -9.37 14.19 -9.98
C ALA A 132 -9.76 13.35 -8.75
N TYR A 133 -8.84 13.12 -7.80
CA TYR A 133 -9.20 12.45 -6.54
C TYR A 133 -10.17 13.28 -5.70
N ARG A 134 -9.99 14.61 -5.61
CA ARG A 134 -10.91 15.49 -4.88
C ARG A 134 -12.30 15.52 -5.50
N ASP A 135 -12.39 15.51 -6.83
CA ASP A 135 -13.67 15.49 -7.54
C ASP A 135 -14.46 14.22 -7.20
N VAL A 136 -13.79 13.05 -7.17
CA VAL A 136 -14.41 11.80 -6.72
C VAL A 136 -14.85 11.90 -5.26
N LEU A 137 -14.01 12.46 -4.38
CA LEU A 137 -14.36 12.60 -2.96
C LEU A 137 -15.48 13.62 -2.70
N ALA A 138 -15.73 14.55 -3.63
CA ALA A 138 -16.84 15.50 -3.55
C ALA A 138 -18.18 14.80 -3.80
N SER A 139 -18.26 13.91 -4.80
CA SER A 139 -19.47 13.13 -5.11
C SER A 139 -19.64 11.87 -4.27
N GLU A 140 -18.54 11.19 -3.94
CA GLU A 140 -18.50 9.95 -3.18
C GLU A 140 -17.65 10.11 -1.91
N GLN A 141 -18.28 10.59 -0.85
CA GLN A 141 -17.60 10.82 0.42
C GLN A 141 -16.98 9.52 0.99
N GLY A 142 -17.51 8.35 0.67
CA GLY A 142 -17.00 7.06 1.11
C GLY A 142 -15.87 6.45 0.28
N ASN A 143 -15.42 7.09 -0.81
CA ASN A 143 -14.51 6.43 -1.75
C ASN A 143 -13.08 6.32 -1.20
N MET A 144 -12.78 5.20 -0.53
CA MET A 144 -11.49 4.92 0.09
C MET A 144 -10.33 4.84 -0.92
N ASN A 145 -10.59 4.44 -2.16
CA ASN A 145 -9.57 4.39 -3.21
C ASN A 145 -9.09 5.80 -3.58
N ALA A 146 -10.02 6.75 -3.77
CA ALA A 146 -9.69 8.14 -4.04
C ALA A 146 -9.01 8.82 -2.84
N LEU A 147 -9.47 8.53 -1.62
CA LEU A 147 -8.84 9.06 -0.41
C LEU A 147 -7.40 8.57 -0.25
N GLN A 148 -7.17 7.26 -0.40
CA GLN A 148 -5.83 6.68 -0.34
C GLN A 148 -4.94 7.23 -1.46
N GLY A 149 -5.47 7.37 -2.68
CA GLY A 149 -4.75 7.97 -3.81
C GLY A 149 -4.29 9.40 -3.51
N LEU A 150 -5.18 10.25 -3.00
CA LEU A 150 -4.87 11.62 -2.61
C LEU A 150 -3.83 11.69 -1.48
N VAL A 151 -4.00 10.88 -0.43
CA VAL A 151 -3.07 10.81 0.70
C VAL A 151 -1.68 10.36 0.25
N SER A 152 -1.61 9.29 -0.54
CA SER A 152 -0.35 8.79 -1.09
C SER A 152 0.36 9.85 -1.94
N LEU A 153 -0.39 10.53 -2.82
CA LEU A 153 0.14 11.61 -3.64
C LEU A 153 0.68 12.78 -2.80
N LEU A 154 -0.02 13.19 -1.74
CA LEU A 154 0.43 14.24 -0.83
C LEU A 154 1.69 13.85 -0.07
N VAL A 155 1.78 12.61 0.41
CA VAL A 155 2.99 12.09 1.08
C VAL A 155 4.16 12.04 0.10
N GLN A 156 3.96 11.56 -1.12
CA GLN A 156 4.99 11.53 -2.18
C GLN A 156 5.48 12.94 -2.57
N GLN A 157 4.63 13.96 -2.43
CA GLN A 157 4.99 15.37 -2.64
C GLN A 157 5.76 15.98 -1.47
N GLY A 158 6.05 15.23 -0.40
CA GLY A 158 6.65 15.78 0.82
C GLY A 158 5.67 16.67 1.60
N ARG A 159 4.35 16.45 1.46
CA ARG A 159 3.28 17.19 2.16
C ARG A 159 2.45 16.31 3.11
N PRO A 160 3.07 15.55 4.03
CA PRO A 160 2.34 14.66 4.94
C PRO A 160 1.42 15.40 5.90
N GLU A 161 1.71 16.65 6.27
CA GLU A 161 0.84 17.48 7.12
C GLU A 161 -0.46 17.85 6.41
N ALA A 162 -0.41 18.08 5.09
CA ALA A 162 -1.62 18.27 4.29
C ALA A 162 -2.45 16.99 4.24
N ALA A 163 -1.80 15.82 4.10
CA ALA A 163 -2.49 14.53 4.13
C ALA A 163 -3.17 14.28 5.49
N ILE A 164 -2.48 14.58 6.59
CA ILE A 164 -3.03 14.52 7.95
C ILE A 164 -4.25 15.44 8.07
N GLY A 165 -4.16 16.68 7.59
CA GLY A 165 -5.28 17.63 7.61
C GLY A 165 -6.52 17.14 6.87
N GLU A 166 -6.35 16.56 5.67
CA GLU A 166 -7.46 15.96 4.90
C GLU A 166 -8.10 14.78 5.64
N LEU A 167 -7.30 13.90 6.24
CA LEU A 167 -7.78 12.74 6.99
C LEU A 167 -8.51 13.15 8.28
N GLN A 168 -7.98 14.12 9.02
CA GLN A 168 -8.63 14.66 10.22
C GLN A 168 -9.95 15.35 9.88
N LYS A 169 -9.98 16.15 8.80
CA LYS A 169 -11.21 16.76 8.30
C LYS A 169 -12.25 15.69 7.96
N LYS A 170 -11.82 14.61 7.28
CA LYS A 170 -12.70 13.49 6.93
C LYS A 170 -13.29 12.83 8.17
N LEU A 171 -12.48 12.51 9.17
CA LEU A 171 -12.92 11.94 10.46
C LEU A 171 -13.90 12.87 11.19
N LYS A 172 -13.64 14.17 11.21
CA LYS A 172 -14.53 15.16 11.84
C LYS A 172 -15.93 15.17 11.21
N THR A 173 -16.02 15.00 9.90
CA THR A 173 -17.30 14.92 9.18
C THR A 173 -17.93 13.53 9.18
N ALA A 174 -17.16 12.48 9.49
CA ALA A 174 -17.60 11.10 9.35
C ALA A 174 -18.77 10.74 10.27
N ALA A 175 -18.77 11.23 11.51
CA ALA A 175 -19.86 10.98 12.46
C ALA A 175 -21.21 11.48 11.91
N SER A 176 -21.27 12.75 11.47
CA SER A 176 -22.49 13.33 10.92
C SER A 176 -22.92 12.66 9.62
N ILE A 177 -21.99 12.31 8.73
CA ILE A 177 -22.32 11.63 7.47
C ILE A 177 -22.88 10.23 7.75
N ASN A 178 -22.24 9.47 8.64
CA ASN A 178 -22.67 8.10 8.96
C ASN A 178 -23.97 8.07 9.79
N GLU A 179 -24.32 9.16 10.48
CA GLU A 179 -25.63 9.30 11.14
C GLU A 179 -26.78 9.29 10.12
N PHE A 180 -26.62 9.99 8.99
CA PHE A 180 -27.65 10.04 7.93
C PHE A 180 -27.56 8.87 6.95
N GLN A 181 -26.34 8.41 6.66
CA GLN A 181 -26.06 7.33 5.72
C GLN A 181 -25.06 6.37 6.36
N PRO A 182 -25.54 5.38 7.15
CA PRO A 182 -24.69 4.41 7.82
C PRO A 182 -23.67 3.78 6.88
N ASP A 183 -22.46 3.54 7.40
CA ASP A 183 -21.34 2.90 6.70
C ASP A 183 -20.85 3.63 5.42
N THR A 184 -21.23 4.89 5.22
CA THR A 184 -20.72 5.69 4.08
C THR A 184 -19.22 5.92 4.19
N ILE A 185 -18.74 6.35 5.35
CA ILE A 185 -17.31 6.55 5.59
C ILE A 185 -16.80 5.41 6.48
N ASP A 186 -15.83 4.66 5.98
CA ASP A 186 -15.07 3.67 6.75
C ASP A 186 -14.14 4.37 7.75
N ILE A 187 -14.65 4.67 8.93
CA ILE A 187 -13.92 5.39 9.99
C ILE A 187 -12.61 4.65 10.35
N VAL A 188 -12.67 3.32 10.48
CA VAL A 188 -11.50 2.50 10.82
C VAL A 188 -10.48 2.55 9.68
N GLY A 189 -10.92 2.49 8.42
CA GLY A 189 -10.06 2.67 7.25
C GLY A 189 -9.38 4.04 7.19
N VAL A 190 -10.10 5.11 7.52
CA VAL A 190 -9.55 6.47 7.57
C VAL A 190 -8.54 6.61 8.72
N GLN A 191 -8.84 6.07 9.90
CA GLN A 191 -7.90 6.01 11.04
C GLN A 191 -6.65 5.20 10.69
N MET A 192 -6.80 4.10 9.95
CA MET A 192 -5.66 3.30 9.47
C MET A 192 -4.72 4.12 8.59
N LEU A 193 -5.26 4.88 7.63
CA LEU A 193 -4.47 5.78 6.79
C LEU A 193 -3.80 6.88 7.62
N LEU A 194 -4.52 7.49 8.57
CA LEU A 194 -3.97 8.55 9.42
C LEU A 194 -2.81 8.06 10.28
N GLY A 195 -2.99 6.92 10.96
CA GLY A 195 -1.93 6.30 11.74
C GLY A 195 -0.73 5.92 10.87
N GLN A 196 -0.95 5.48 9.62
CA GLN A 196 0.13 5.15 8.69
C GLN A 196 0.96 6.39 8.31
N VAL A 197 0.30 7.53 8.05
CA VAL A 197 0.99 8.80 7.76
C VAL A 197 1.76 9.30 8.99
N TYR A 198 1.19 9.19 10.20
CA TYR A 198 1.94 9.50 11.42
C TYR A 198 3.17 8.60 11.61
N ALA A 199 3.00 7.28 11.41
CA ALA A 199 4.09 6.32 11.56
C ALA A 199 5.21 6.57 10.54
N SER A 200 4.89 6.92 9.29
CA SER A 200 5.90 7.27 8.27
C SER A 200 6.70 8.52 8.64
N GLN A 201 6.08 9.43 9.40
CA GLN A 201 6.73 10.61 9.97
C GLN A 201 7.45 10.35 11.31
N LYS A 202 7.55 9.09 11.75
CA LYS A 202 8.07 8.68 13.07
C LYS A 202 7.30 9.29 14.26
N ARG A 203 6.09 9.81 14.02
CA ARG A 203 5.15 10.35 15.03
C ARG A 203 4.40 9.19 15.69
N TYR A 204 5.16 8.31 16.33
CA TYR A 204 4.65 7.03 16.81
C TYR A 204 3.60 7.18 17.91
N THR A 205 3.71 8.19 18.76
CA THR A 205 2.71 8.46 19.80
C THR A 205 1.35 8.74 19.17
N GLU A 206 1.27 9.66 18.20
CA GLU A 206 0.01 9.97 17.52
C GLU A 206 -0.50 8.77 16.70
N ALA A 207 0.39 8.02 16.05
CA ALA A 207 0.00 6.80 15.34
C ALA A 207 -0.65 5.76 16.27
N LEU A 208 -0.03 5.51 17.42
CA LEU A 208 -0.54 4.59 18.44
C LEU A 208 -1.90 5.05 19.00
N THR A 209 -2.06 6.35 19.27
CA THR A 209 -3.34 6.92 19.73
C THR A 209 -4.47 6.67 18.72
N VAL A 210 -4.23 6.95 17.44
CA VAL A 210 -5.23 6.74 16.39
C VAL A 210 -5.57 5.25 16.23
N TYR A 211 -4.58 4.36 16.31
CA TYR A 211 -4.84 2.92 16.28
C TYR A 211 -5.60 2.42 17.52
N ASP A 212 -5.34 2.99 18.70
CA ASP A 212 -6.10 2.67 19.91
C ASP A 212 -7.56 3.08 19.81
N GLU A 213 -7.85 4.25 19.23
CA GLU A 213 -9.22 4.67 18.94
C GLU A 213 -9.92 3.69 17.98
N ALA A 214 -9.22 3.27 16.91
CA ALA A 214 -9.76 2.31 15.95
C ALA A 214 -10.07 0.96 16.61
N ILE A 215 -9.17 0.44 17.45
CA ILE A 215 -9.37 -0.81 18.21
C ILE A 215 -10.55 -0.69 19.17
N LYS A 216 -10.69 0.46 19.84
CA LYS A 216 -11.79 0.72 20.77
C LYS A 216 -13.15 0.76 20.07
N SER A 217 -13.21 1.31 18.87
CA SER A 217 -14.46 1.35 18.07
C SER A 217 -14.84 -0.01 17.47
N ASN A 218 -13.87 -0.88 17.22
CA ASN A 218 -14.10 -2.18 16.63
C ASN A 218 -13.06 -3.19 17.16
N GLU A 219 -13.49 -4.01 18.12
CA GLU A 219 -12.61 -5.00 18.76
C GLU A 219 -12.13 -6.10 17.81
N GLN A 220 -12.81 -6.29 16.67
CA GLN A 220 -12.44 -7.26 15.64
C GLN A 220 -11.47 -6.68 14.59
N ALA A 221 -11.08 -5.40 14.72
CA ALA A 221 -10.17 -4.75 13.78
C ALA A 221 -8.72 -5.24 13.97
N TRP A 222 -8.36 -6.34 13.29
CA TRP A 222 -7.00 -6.90 13.35
C TRP A 222 -5.92 -5.99 12.73
N ARG A 223 -6.28 -5.14 11.76
CA ARG A 223 -5.33 -4.28 11.03
C ARG A 223 -4.69 -3.19 11.93
N PRO A 224 -5.45 -2.41 12.72
CA PRO A 224 -4.87 -1.51 13.73
C PRO A 224 -4.00 -2.24 14.77
N VAL A 225 -4.43 -3.41 15.24
CA VAL A 225 -3.67 -4.22 16.20
C VAL A 225 -2.31 -4.61 15.60
N LEU A 226 -2.30 -5.10 14.36
CA LEU A 226 -1.07 -5.41 13.63
C LEU A 226 -0.19 -4.18 13.45
N ALA A 227 -0.77 -3.04 13.08
CA ALA A 227 -0.01 -1.80 12.88
C ALA A 227 0.68 -1.33 14.18
N LYS A 228 0.00 -1.44 15.33
CA LYS A 228 0.63 -1.20 16.64
C LYS A 228 1.78 -2.18 16.90
N ALA A 229 1.59 -3.47 16.64
CA ALA A 229 2.63 -4.49 16.82
C ALA A 229 3.88 -4.17 16.00
N LEU A 230 3.70 -3.75 14.75
CA LEU A 230 4.80 -3.35 13.85
C LEU A 230 5.53 -2.11 14.35
N ILE A 231 4.84 -1.11 14.90
CA ILE A 231 5.48 0.06 15.52
C ILE A 231 6.33 -0.36 16.71
N PHE A 232 5.82 -1.20 17.62
CA PHE A 232 6.59 -1.67 18.77
C PHE A 232 7.80 -2.51 18.35
N LYS A 233 7.62 -3.40 17.37
CA LYS A 233 8.73 -4.16 16.78
C LYS A 233 9.81 -3.24 16.20
N GLN A 234 9.42 -2.21 15.45
CA GLN A 234 10.35 -1.22 14.91
C GLN A 234 11.12 -0.45 15.99
N GLN A 235 10.51 -0.26 17.16
CA GLN A 235 11.14 0.38 18.32
C GLN A 235 12.02 -0.59 19.15
N GLY A 236 12.15 -1.86 18.76
CA GLY A 236 12.84 -2.90 19.55
C GLY A 236 12.06 -3.35 20.79
N LYS A 237 10.80 -2.94 20.92
CA LYS A 237 9.90 -3.26 22.04
C LYS A 237 9.21 -4.59 21.81
N THR A 238 9.99 -5.66 21.77
CA THR A 238 9.52 -7.01 21.43
C THR A 238 8.48 -7.51 22.44
N ALA A 239 8.67 -7.23 23.73
CA ALA A 239 7.74 -7.62 24.80
C ALA A 239 6.34 -7.01 24.62
N GLU A 240 6.25 -5.78 24.12
CA GLU A 240 4.98 -5.12 23.80
C GLU A 240 4.40 -5.58 22.44
N ALA A 241 5.25 -5.95 21.49
CA ALA A 241 4.85 -6.35 20.14
C ALA A 241 4.23 -7.77 20.09
N GLU A 242 4.83 -8.74 20.79
CA GLU A 242 4.39 -10.15 20.78
C GLU A 242 2.92 -10.39 21.13
N PRO A 243 2.35 -9.85 22.23
CA PRO A 243 0.94 -10.05 22.53
C PRO A 243 0.02 -9.42 21.48
N LEU A 244 0.46 -8.33 20.83
CA LEU A 244 -0.29 -7.68 19.76
C LEU A 244 -0.26 -8.50 18.46
N PHE A 245 0.88 -9.10 18.09
CA PHE A 245 0.94 -10.03 16.97
C PHE A 245 0.03 -11.24 17.20
N THR A 246 0.06 -11.82 18.41
CA THR A 246 -0.81 -12.95 18.79
C THR A 246 -2.29 -12.57 18.64
N LYS A 247 -2.67 -11.40 19.14
CA LYS A 247 -4.04 -10.86 18.99
C LYS A 247 -4.39 -10.59 17.52
N ALA A 248 -3.48 -10.03 16.73
CA ALA A 248 -3.72 -9.80 15.31
C ALA A 248 -3.95 -11.13 14.56
N ILE A 249 -3.18 -12.18 14.86
CA ILE A 249 -3.34 -13.51 14.23
C ILE A 249 -4.67 -14.17 14.62
N SER A 250 -5.13 -14.00 15.86
CA SER A 250 -6.39 -14.58 16.31
C SER A 250 -7.61 -13.92 15.64
N LEU A 251 -7.57 -12.59 15.46
CA LEU A 251 -8.62 -11.79 14.83
C LEU A 251 -8.60 -11.84 13.29
N ALA A 252 -7.44 -12.09 12.68
CA ALA A 252 -7.28 -12.02 11.23
C ALA A 252 -8.01 -13.15 10.48
N PRO A 253 -8.57 -12.87 9.28
CA PRO A 253 -9.02 -13.91 8.35
C PRO A 253 -7.89 -14.87 7.98
N ALA A 254 -8.23 -16.14 7.71
CA ALA A 254 -7.25 -17.22 7.47
C ALA A 254 -6.16 -16.85 6.45
N GLN A 255 -6.55 -16.22 5.34
CA GLN A 255 -5.65 -15.80 4.26
C GLN A 255 -4.55 -14.81 4.68
N HIS A 256 -4.70 -14.12 5.82
CA HIS A 256 -3.72 -13.16 6.33
C HIS A 256 -2.85 -13.73 7.46
N LYS A 257 -3.25 -14.84 8.09
CA LYS A 257 -2.58 -15.35 9.31
C LYS A 257 -1.11 -15.67 9.08
N ASP A 258 -0.79 -16.32 7.97
CA ASP A 258 0.60 -16.73 7.71
C ASP A 258 1.51 -15.54 7.39
N GLN A 259 0.98 -14.53 6.69
CA GLN A 259 1.70 -13.27 6.49
C GLN A 259 1.97 -12.56 7.83
N ILE A 260 0.99 -12.54 8.74
CA ILE A 260 1.17 -11.91 10.05
C ILE A 260 2.20 -12.68 10.89
N LYS A 261 2.21 -14.01 10.84
CA LYS A 261 3.23 -14.83 11.51
C LYS A 261 4.65 -14.51 11.00
N GLN A 262 4.83 -14.37 9.69
CA GLN A 262 6.11 -13.96 9.11
C GLN A 262 6.54 -12.55 9.55
N LEU A 263 5.58 -11.63 9.73
CA LEU A 263 5.88 -10.31 10.29
C LEU A 263 6.23 -10.35 11.78
N ALA A 264 5.76 -11.36 12.51
CA ALA A 264 6.03 -11.52 13.94
C ALA A 264 7.41 -12.11 14.24
N THR A 265 8.00 -12.90 13.34
CA THR A 265 9.31 -13.53 13.57
C THR A 265 10.41 -12.48 13.77
N PRO A 266 11.26 -12.59 14.82
CA PRO A 266 12.41 -11.73 15.00
C PRO A 266 13.31 -11.76 13.76
N SER A 267 13.86 -10.61 13.38
CA SER A 267 14.95 -10.58 12.40
C SER A 267 16.17 -11.20 13.06
N GLU A 268 16.73 -12.28 12.50
CA GLU A 268 18.06 -12.76 12.88
C GLU A 268 19.06 -11.63 12.60
N GLN A 269 19.38 -10.84 13.61
CA GLN A 269 20.65 -10.12 13.61
C GLN A 269 21.73 -11.16 13.90
N PRO A 270 22.80 -11.27 13.09
CA PRO A 270 23.92 -12.12 13.45
C PRO A 270 24.46 -11.59 14.78
N GLU A 271 24.41 -12.43 15.83
CA GLU A 271 25.04 -12.09 17.09
C GLU A 271 26.52 -11.77 16.82
N PRO A 272 27.08 -10.69 17.38
CA PRO A 272 28.53 -10.50 17.33
C PRO A 272 29.16 -11.67 18.06
N ASN A 273 29.86 -12.54 17.30
CA ASN A 273 30.62 -13.67 17.81
C ASN A 273 31.40 -13.27 19.07
N SER A 274 30.89 -13.65 20.25
CA SER A 274 31.64 -13.60 21.50
C SER A 274 32.53 -14.84 21.55
N SER A 275 33.66 -14.69 20.87
CA SER A 275 34.99 -15.16 21.23
C SER A 275 35.11 -16.15 22.42
N SER A 276 35.65 -17.33 22.09
CA SER A 276 36.73 -18.05 22.78
C SER A 276 36.53 -18.44 24.25
N THR A 277 36.11 -19.70 24.48
CA THR A 277 36.42 -20.45 25.69
C THR A 277 37.83 -21.04 25.59
N ASN A 278 38.76 -20.42 26.31
CA ASN A 278 40.07 -20.98 26.62
C ASN A 278 39.85 -22.04 27.72
N GLU A 279 39.99 -23.32 27.38
CA GLU A 279 39.93 -24.44 28.34
C GLU A 279 41.06 -24.32 29.37
N LYS A 280 40.72 -24.44 30.65
CA LYS A 280 41.68 -24.66 31.74
C LYS A 280 41.43 -26.06 32.32
N PRO A 281 42.42 -26.97 32.39
CA PRO A 281 42.18 -28.35 32.82
C PRO A 281 41.93 -28.44 34.33
N GLU A 282 40.95 -29.27 34.69
CA GLU A 282 40.65 -29.77 36.04
C GLU A 282 41.89 -30.42 36.68
N LEU A 283 42.24 -29.98 37.90
CA LEU A 283 43.05 -30.78 38.81
C LEU A 283 42.18 -31.25 39.97
N SER A 284 42.21 -32.56 40.15
CA SER A 284 41.56 -33.36 41.19
C SER A 284 42.10 -33.07 42.59
N GLU A 285 41.19 -33.06 43.55
CA GLU A 285 41.43 -33.12 45.00
C GLU A 285 40.80 -34.43 45.54
N PRO A 286 40.94 -34.85 46.82
CA PRO A 286 41.85 -34.41 47.91
C PRO A 286 42.42 -35.61 48.73
N LEU A 287 43.09 -35.36 49.87
CA LEU A 287 42.87 -35.97 51.22
C LEU A 287 43.95 -35.49 52.24
N PRO A 288 43.75 -35.61 53.59
CA PRO A 288 43.83 -34.47 54.51
C PRO A 288 44.80 -34.65 55.71
N THR A 289 44.70 -33.69 56.66
CA THR A 289 45.18 -33.70 58.08
C THR A 289 46.64 -33.25 58.28
N VAL A 290 47.08 -32.53 59.33
CA VAL A 290 46.70 -32.39 60.75
C VAL A 290 47.20 -31.00 61.26
N SER A 291 46.44 -30.32 62.14
CA SER A 291 46.85 -29.10 62.89
C SER A 291 47.79 -29.43 64.07
N PRO A 292 48.47 -28.46 64.71
CA PRO A 292 47.81 -27.54 65.65
C PRO A 292 47.99 -26.06 65.31
#